data_AF-A0A947CL50-F1
#
_entry.id   AF-A0A947CL50-F1
#
_cell.length_a   1.000
_cell.length_b   1.000
_cell.length_c   1.000
_cell.angle_alpha   90.00
_cell.angle_beta   90.00
_cell.angle_gamma   90.00
#
_symmetry.space_group_name_H-M   'P 1'
#
loop_
_entity.id
_entity.type
_entity.pdbx_description
1 polymer ?
#
loop_
_entity_poly.entity_id
_entity_poly.type
_entity_poly.pdbx_seq_one_letter_code
_entity_poly.pdbx_strand_id
1 'polypeptide(L)'
;MTDSKLIIATRGSKLALWQAEHVRERLQASREGLEVELLVVKTRGDKILDVPLAKVGGKALFVKEIEQALLDGRAQVAVHSMKDVPAELAPGLH
;
A
#
# COMPACT_ATOMS: atom_id res chain seq x y z
N MET A 1 16.65 19.30 -13.26
CA MET A 1 15.26 18.98 -12.90
C MET A 1 15.19 17.46 -12.78
N THR A 2 15.31 16.92 -11.57
CA THR A 2 15.11 15.49 -11.35
C THR A 2 13.69 15.31 -10.85
N ASP A 3 12.73 15.23 -11.77
CA ASP A 3 11.35 14.83 -11.47
C ASP A 3 11.38 13.37 -11.01
N SER A 4 11.68 13.16 -9.73
CA SER A 4 11.62 11.84 -9.12
C SER A 4 10.19 11.61 -8.67
N LYS A 5 9.36 11.10 -9.58
CA LYS A 5 8.00 10.69 -9.25
C LYS A 5 8.04 9.44 -8.36
N LEU A 6 7.33 9.48 -7.23
CA LEU A 6 7.15 8.35 -6.31
C LEU A 6 5.69 7.93 -6.28
N ILE A 7 5.41 6.64 -6.49
CA ILE A 7 4.07 6.07 -6.42
C ILE A 7 3.96 5.23 -5.14
N ILE A 8 2.99 5.57 -4.30
CA ILE A 8 2.65 4.87 -3.05
C ILE A 8 1.44 3.98 -3.28
N ALA A 9 1.60 2.67 -3.12
CA ALA A 9 0.49 1.73 -3.08
C ALA A 9 -0.24 1.80 -1.73
N THR A 10 -1.57 1.85 -1.76
CA THR A 10 -2.41 1.84 -0.55
C THR A 10 -3.75 1.17 -0.80
N ARG A 11 -4.44 0.74 0.26
CA ARG A 11 -5.83 0.26 0.18
C ARG A 11 -6.80 1.42 0.00
N GLY A 12 -7.98 1.12 -0.53
CA GLY A 12 -9.04 2.12 -0.77
C GLY A 12 -9.92 2.46 0.45
N SER A 13 -9.64 1.92 1.64
CA SER A 13 -10.43 2.28 2.83
C SER A 13 -10.12 3.72 3.25
N LYS A 14 -11.10 4.41 3.87
CA LYS A 14 -10.92 5.81 4.30
C LYS A 14 -9.68 6.00 5.18
N LEU A 15 -9.42 5.07 6.09
CA LEU A 15 -8.23 5.14 6.96
C LEU A 15 -6.93 4.90 6.18
N ALA A 16 -6.90 3.93 5.26
CA ALA A 16 -5.69 3.65 4.46
C ALA A 16 -5.33 4.81 3.53
N LEU A 17 -6.35 5.46 2.94
CA LEU A 17 -6.17 6.68 2.16
C LEU A 17 -5.63 7.81 3.04
N TRP A 18 -6.22 8.05 4.21
CA TRP A 18 -5.70 9.06 5.14
C TRP A 18 -4.25 8.79 5.55
N GLN A 19 -3.89 7.54 5.83
CA GLN A 19 -2.52 7.15 6.16
C GLN A 19 -1.55 7.42 4.99
N ALA A 20 -1.94 7.07 3.77
CA ALA A 20 -1.13 7.32 2.58
C ALA A 20 -0.98 8.81 2.29
N GLU A 21 -2.04 9.60 2.45
CA GLU A 21 -1.99 11.06 2.29
C GLU A 21 -1.10 11.72 3.34
N HIS A 22 -1.19 11.28 4.60
CA HIS A 22 -0.31 11.77 5.65
C HIS A 22 1.18 11.51 5.33
N VAL A 23 1.50 10.33 4.78
CA VAL A 23 2.87 10.01 4.35
C VAL A 23 3.28 10.84 3.13
N ARG A 24 2.39 11.02 2.15
CA ARG A 24 2.60 11.87 0.97
C ARG A 24 3.01 13.28 1.37
N GLU A 25 2.22 13.93 2.21
CA GLU A 25 2.46 15.30 2.67
C GLU A 25 3.82 15.45 3.35
N ARG A 26 4.19 14.49 4.20
CA ARG A 26 5.49 14.48 4.87
C ARG A 26 6.67 14.31 3.92
N LEU A 27 6.53 13.46 2.89
CA LEU A 27 7.58 13.25 1.88
C LEU A 27 7.77 14.50 1.01
N GLN A 28 6.67 15.13 0.62
CA GLN A 28 6.71 16.37 -0.15
C GLN A 28 7.30 17.53 0.67
N ALA A 29 7.00 17.59 1.97
CA ALA A 29 7.58 18.59 2.88
C ALA A 29 9.09 18.37 3.14
N SER A 30 9.58 17.12 3.06
CA SER A 30 11.00 16.81 3.31
C SER A 30 11.88 16.90 2.06
N ARG A 31 11.29 16.86 0.86
CA ARG A 31 12.02 16.91 -0.40
C ARG A 31 11.28 17.78 -1.42
N GLU A 32 11.83 18.98 -1.64
CA GLU A 32 11.33 19.91 -2.65
C GLU A 32 11.39 19.27 -4.06
N GLY A 33 10.32 19.46 -4.82
CA GLY A 33 10.18 18.91 -6.18
C GLY A 33 9.89 17.40 -6.25
N LEU A 34 9.66 16.72 -5.13
CA LEU A 34 9.19 15.33 -5.14
C LEU A 34 7.70 15.27 -5.50
N GLU A 35 7.37 14.71 -6.65
CA GLU A 35 6.00 14.36 -6.99
C GLU A 35 5.63 13.02 -6.35
N VAL A 36 4.49 12.96 -5.68
CA VAL A 36 4.03 11.73 -5.01
C VAL A 36 2.58 11.44 -5.41
N GLU A 37 2.36 10.26 -5.99
CA GLU A 37 1.04 9.78 -6.40
C GLU A 37 0.59 8.59 -5.56
N LEU A 38 -0.73 8.41 -5.44
CA LEU A 38 -1.32 7.28 -4.74
C LEU A 38 -1.90 6.27 -5.74
N LEU A 39 -1.40 5.04 -5.70
CA LEU A 39 -1.98 3.89 -6.38
C LEU A 39 -2.93 3.17 -5.43
N VAL A 40 -4.24 3.37 -5.63
CA VAL A 40 -5.27 2.67 -4.84
C VAL A 40 -5.41 1.24 -5.35
N VAL A 41 -5.02 0.28 -4.53
CA VAL A 41 -5.10 -1.15 -4.81
C VAL A 41 -6.36 -1.73 -4.18
N LYS A 42 -7.22 -2.33 -5.02
CA LYS A 42 -8.36 -3.13 -4.55
C LYS A 42 -7.89 -4.54 -4.21
N THR A 43 -7.99 -4.91 -2.93
CA THR A 43 -7.57 -6.23 -2.46
C THR A 43 -8.72 -7.23 -2.52
N ARG A 44 -8.41 -8.54 -2.50
CA ARG A 44 -9.46 -9.56 -2.37
C ARG A 44 -10.22 -9.45 -1.05
N GLY A 45 -9.53 -9.05 0.03
CA GLY A 45 -10.18 -8.79 1.31
C GLY A 45 -11.23 -7.68 1.27
N ASP A 46 -11.11 -6.70 0.36
CA ASP A 46 -12.14 -5.65 0.18
C ASP A 46 -13.40 -6.17 -0.54
N LYS A 47 -13.29 -7.30 -1.26
CA LYS A 47 -14.42 -7.92 -1.99
C LYS A 47 -15.19 -8.92 -1.15
N ILE A 48 -14.61 -9.41 -0.06
CA ILE A 48 -15.16 -10.50 0.76
C ILE A 48 -15.51 -9.90 2.13
N LEU A 49 -16.68 -9.26 2.21
CA LEU A 49 -17.19 -8.65 3.44
C LEU A 49 -18.06 -9.62 4.26
N ASP A 50 -18.63 -10.64 3.62
CA ASP A 50 -19.67 -11.50 4.20
C ASP A 50 -19.15 -12.83 4.78
N VAL A 51 -17.83 -13.04 4.77
CA VAL A 51 -17.21 -14.29 5.23
C VAL A 51 -16.14 -13.97 6.27
N PRO A 52 -16.15 -14.63 7.46
CA PRO A 52 -15.15 -14.38 8.48
C PRO A 52 -13.74 -14.56 7.91
N LEU A 53 -12.90 -13.54 8.08
CA LEU A 53 -11.54 -13.45 7.54
C LEU A 53 -10.67 -14.70 7.82
N ALA A 54 -10.89 -15.34 8.97
CA ALA A 54 -10.24 -16.56 9.38
C ALA A 54 -10.48 -17.75 8.42
N LYS A 55 -11.61 -17.77 7.69
CA LYS A 55 -11.97 -18.84 6.75
C LYS A 55 -11.38 -18.65 5.34
N VAL A 56 -10.84 -17.48 5.02
CA VAL A 56 -10.56 -17.08 3.62
C VAL A 56 -9.05 -16.98 3.33
N GLY A 57 -8.19 -17.08 4.35
CA GLY A 57 -6.73 -17.01 4.18
C GLY A 57 -6.01 -15.93 4.99
N GLY A 58 -6.70 -15.26 5.93
CA GLY A 58 -6.06 -14.37 6.90
C GLY A 58 -5.51 -13.05 6.32
N LYS A 59 -4.51 -12.45 6.99
CA LYS A 59 -3.96 -11.12 6.67
C LYS A 59 -3.37 -11.01 5.26
N ALA A 60 -2.90 -12.12 4.69
CA ALA A 60 -2.34 -12.17 3.34
C ALA A 60 -3.33 -11.67 2.25
N LEU A 61 -4.64 -11.72 2.53
CA LEU A 61 -5.70 -11.24 1.63
C LEU A 61 -5.73 -9.72 1.41
N PHE A 62 -5.08 -8.95 2.28
CA PHE A 62 -5.02 -7.48 2.21
C PHE A 62 -3.69 -6.95 1.69
N VAL A 63 -2.69 -7.82 1.58
CA VAL A 63 -1.30 -7.42 1.33
C VAL A 63 -0.84 -7.93 -0.04
N LYS A 64 -1.32 -9.10 -0.48
CA LYS A 64 -0.90 -9.74 -1.73
C LYS A 64 -0.99 -8.85 -2.97
N GLU A 65 -2.11 -8.17 -3.19
CA GLU A 65 -2.25 -7.29 -4.37
C GLU A 65 -1.35 -6.05 -4.30
N ILE A 66 -1.01 -5.61 -3.09
CA ILE A 66 -0.09 -4.49 -2.86
C ILE A 66 1.36 -4.95 -3.08
N GLU A 67 1.76 -6.09 -2.54
CA GLU A 67 3.07 -6.71 -2.81
C GLU A 67 3.29 -6.92 -4.30
N GLN A 68 2.27 -7.42 -5.02
CA GLN A 68 2.35 -7.56 -6.46
C GLN A 68 2.52 -6.20 -7.16
N ALA A 69 1.90 -5.12 -6.67
CA ALA A 69 2.09 -3.79 -7.23
C ALA A 69 3.53 -3.27 -7.08
N LEU A 70 4.19 -3.64 -5.98
CA LEU A 70 5.60 -3.31 -5.76
C LEU A 70 6.50 -4.16 -6.68
N LEU A 71 6.27 -5.46 -6.74
CA LEU A 71 7.04 -6.39 -7.57
C LEU A 71 6.91 -6.09 -9.07
N ASP A 72 5.73 -5.66 -9.53
CA ASP A 72 5.48 -5.24 -10.91
C ASP A 72 6.08 -3.86 -11.25
N GLY A 73 6.64 -3.14 -10.27
CA GLY A 73 7.12 -1.77 -10.45
C GLY A 73 6.01 -0.73 -10.66
N ARG A 74 4.75 -1.08 -10.41
CA ARG A 74 3.60 -0.15 -10.49
C ARG A 74 3.61 0.87 -9.35
N ALA A 75 4.23 0.52 -8.23
CA ALA A 75 4.51 1.41 -7.11
C ALA A 75 5.93 1.16 -6.58
N GLN A 76 6.52 2.17 -5.94
CA GLN A 76 7.85 2.05 -5.34
C GLN A 76 7.80 1.72 -3.84
N VAL A 77 6.73 2.16 -3.16
CA VAL A 77 6.51 1.89 -1.74
C VAL A 77 5.04 1.62 -1.45
N ALA A 78 4.75 1.02 -0.30
CA ALA A 78 3.38 0.82 0.18
C ALA A 78 3.21 1.41 1.59
N VAL A 79 2.00 1.88 1.89
CA VAL A 79 1.63 2.35 3.23
C VAL A 79 0.57 1.43 3.84
N HIS A 80 0.86 0.94 5.04
CA HIS A 80 0.00 0.03 5.79
C HIS A 80 -0.12 0.43 7.27
N SER A 81 -1.22 0.02 7.88
CA SER A 81 -1.26 -0.11 9.34
C SER A 81 -0.35 -1.27 9.75
N MET A 82 0.57 -1.05 10.68
CA MET A 82 1.58 -2.05 11.06
C MET A 82 0.97 -3.40 11.49
N LYS A 83 -0.21 -3.38 12.14
CA LYS A 83 -0.93 -4.59 12.55
C LYS A 83 -1.31 -5.51 11.37
N ASP A 84 -1.40 -4.97 10.16
CA ASP A 84 -1.83 -5.66 8.95
C ASP A 84 -0.64 -6.14 8.10
N VAL A 85 0.58 -5.76 8.45
CA VAL A 85 1.81 -6.25 7.80
C VAL A 85 2.04 -7.70 8.21
N PRO A 86 2.24 -8.64 7.27
CA PRO A 86 2.52 -10.03 7.59
C PRO A 86 3.90 -10.17 8.23
N ALA A 87 4.11 -11.26 8.98
CA ALA A 87 5.41 -11.55 9.59
C ALA A 87 6.48 -11.88 8.52
N GLU A 88 6.05 -12.46 7.41
CA GLU A 88 6.87 -12.76 6.24
C GLU A 88 6.35 -11.97 5.05
N LEU A 89 7.25 -11.23 4.39
CA LEU A 89 6.95 -10.47 3.16
C LEU A 89 7.29 -11.32 1.93
N ALA A 90 6.70 -10.96 0.78
CA ALA A 90 7.12 -11.57 -0.48
C ALA A 90 8.62 -11.35 -0.75
N PRO A 91 9.33 -12.36 -1.32
CA PRO A 91 10.76 -12.22 -1.63
C PRO A 91 11.06 -10.96 -2.45
N GLY A 92 12.05 -10.18 -2.01
CA GLY A 92 12.43 -8.92 -2.65
C GLY A 92 11.74 -7.67 -2.06
N LEU A 93 10.87 -7.84 -1.07
CA LEU A 93 10.27 -6.74 -0.31
C LEU A 93 10.86 -6.65 1.11
N HIS A 94 10.87 -5.44 1.68
CA HIS A 94 11.48 -5.10 2.97
C HIS A 94 10.60 -4.14 3.78
#